data_AF-A0A495DMY2-F1
#
_entry.id   AF-A0A495DMY2-F1
#
_cell.length_a   1.000
_cell.length_b   1.000
_cell.length_c   1.000
_cell.angle_alpha   90.00
_cell.angle_beta   90.00
_cell.angle_gamma   90.00
#
_symmetry.space_group_name_H-M   'P 1'
#
loop_
_entity.id
_entity.type
_entity.pdbx_description
1 polymer ?
#
loop_
_entity_poly.entity_id
_entity_poly.type
_entity_poly.pdbx_seq_one_letter_code
_entity_poly.pdbx_strand_id
1 'polypeptide(L)'
;MLRHFFRRLGDFPRNRRGNIAILFSLLLVPITVLSGGAVDINQALNARARLSRALDAAALAVGVRTSISENEATALALDFVDANYPDREIGAIQNLTVHLDQDNDRVTVRAESRVETIILGLIGIEHITVHWESEVQRARSSLELVMVLDNTGSMGGSKISSLRSAGLLLTDILFDGADADRLKIGLVPFSATVNVGTQYDRAWWLDPDAQSPLHSENFDPSANRWDLYDSIQNRAWEGCVEARAIPHDVEDTLPTTSDPQTLFLPYFAPDESNYANNASYSNSYLNDGMGGSNERARMRNTPKYTNASINSSSRGPQWGCTARPITPLTNQRSTIDDAIEDMIANGTTNIPIGVSWGVRVLSPGMPFTEGVGFDEDDTIKAMVVLTDGENYLDGRNNPNYSNYSGYGFMRDGRLGIQSRSDNTIRNALDDRTEAACEYAKSLGIRVYTITFQVSSSSTRDMMRDCATHPSLYYDSPSDTALRSAFEMIAGDLTNLRLSR
;
A
#
# COMPACT_ATOMS: atom_id res chain seq x y z
N MET A 1 81.72 -64.01 38.19
CA MET A 1 80.63 -63.39 37.39
C MET A 1 80.89 -61.95 36.94
N LEU A 2 81.77 -61.16 37.57
CA LEU A 2 82.06 -59.78 37.13
C LEU A 2 82.85 -59.62 35.81
N ARG A 3 83.49 -60.67 35.27
CA ARG A 3 84.27 -60.59 34.02
C ARG A 3 83.45 -60.72 32.73
N HIS A 4 82.17 -61.10 32.79
CA HIS A 4 81.29 -61.15 31.61
C HIS A 4 80.51 -59.85 31.37
N PHE A 5 80.41 -58.98 32.38
CA PHE A 5 79.70 -57.70 32.24
C PHE A 5 80.55 -56.66 31.47
N PHE A 6 81.85 -56.61 31.73
CA PHE A 6 82.77 -55.68 31.03
C PHE A 6 83.05 -56.04 29.57
N ARG A 7 82.83 -57.29 29.15
CA ARG A 7 83.09 -57.72 27.77
C ARG A 7 81.95 -57.39 26.80
N ARG A 8 80.75 -57.06 27.31
CA ARG A 8 79.61 -56.59 26.48
C ARG A 8 79.54 -55.07 26.30
N LEU A 9 80.29 -54.29 27.07
CA LEU A 9 80.38 -52.83 26.91
C LEU A 9 81.37 -52.40 25.81
N GLY A 10 82.29 -53.29 25.40
CA GLY A 10 83.27 -53.04 24.34
C GLY A 10 82.73 -53.13 22.90
N ASP A 11 81.52 -53.69 22.71
CA ASP A 11 80.89 -53.85 21.39
C ASP A 11 79.89 -52.72 21.05
N PHE A 12 79.61 -51.81 21.98
CA PHE A 12 78.72 -50.68 21.74
C PHE A 12 79.20 -49.68 20.66
N PRO A 13 80.51 -49.33 20.54
CA PRO A 13 80.94 -48.35 19.54
C PRO A 13 81.04 -48.89 18.11
N ARG A 14 80.82 -50.20 17.87
CA ARG A 14 80.85 -50.81 16.51
C ARG A 14 79.48 -51.08 15.91
N ASN A 15 78.39 -50.75 16.60
CA ASN A 15 77.06 -51.10 16.15
C ASN A 15 76.45 -50.02 15.23
N ARG A 16 76.59 -50.20 13.90
CA ARG A 16 75.99 -49.32 12.87
C ARG A 16 74.45 -49.33 12.80
N ARG A 17 73.78 -50.09 13.67
CA ARG A 17 72.30 -50.10 13.79
C ARG A 17 71.73 -48.90 14.55
N GLY A 18 72.57 -48.04 15.15
CA GLY A 18 72.14 -46.82 15.86
C GLY A 18 71.71 -45.65 14.96
N ASN A 19 72.01 -45.69 13.65
CA ASN A 19 71.66 -44.58 12.76
C ASN A 19 70.14 -44.45 12.51
N ILE A 20 69.42 -45.57 12.55
CA ILE A 20 67.95 -45.61 12.41
C ILE A 20 67.28 -44.92 13.59
N ALA A 21 67.78 -45.13 14.82
CA ALA A 21 67.22 -44.49 16.01
C ALA A 21 67.42 -42.97 15.99
N ILE A 22 68.58 -42.49 15.52
CA ILE A 22 68.90 -41.05 15.41
C ILE A 22 68.06 -40.38 14.30
N LEU A 23 67.94 -41.02 13.13
CA LEU A 23 67.09 -40.53 12.05
C LEU A 23 65.61 -40.55 12.44
N PHE A 24 65.15 -41.61 13.12
CA PHE A 24 63.79 -41.71 13.63
C PHE A 24 63.48 -40.61 14.65
N SER A 25 64.37 -40.37 15.62
CA SER A 25 64.17 -39.30 16.61
C SER A 25 64.14 -37.90 15.98
N LEU A 26 64.94 -37.67 14.94
CA LEU A 26 64.98 -36.39 14.22
C LEU A 26 63.75 -36.18 13.31
N LEU A 27 63.22 -37.26 12.72
CA LEU A 27 62.01 -37.21 11.88
C LEU A 27 60.71 -37.25 12.68
N LEU A 28 60.73 -37.80 13.90
CA LEU A 28 59.55 -37.85 14.76
C LEU A 28 59.01 -36.44 15.03
N VAL A 29 59.88 -35.50 15.36
CA VAL A 29 59.52 -34.11 15.68
C VAL A 29 58.75 -33.41 14.55
N PRO A 30 59.26 -33.33 13.30
CA PRO A 30 58.52 -32.71 12.21
C PRO A 30 57.23 -33.47 11.84
N ILE A 31 57.20 -34.81 11.96
CA ILE A 31 55.99 -35.59 11.68
C ILE A 31 54.90 -35.33 12.73
N THR A 32 55.27 -35.24 14.02
CA THR A 32 54.32 -34.91 15.09
C THR A 32 53.80 -33.50 14.98
N VAL A 33 54.66 -32.54 14.60
CA VAL A 33 54.24 -31.14 14.39
C VAL A 33 53.30 -31.02 13.19
N LEU A 34 53.58 -31.70 12.07
CA LEU A 34 52.69 -31.69 10.90
C LEU A 34 51.34 -32.35 11.19
N SER A 35 51.35 -33.52 11.84
CA SER A 35 50.13 -34.26 12.16
C SER A 35 49.30 -33.53 13.21
N GLY A 36 49.94 -32.95 14.22
CA GLY A 36 49.26 -32.16 15.25
C GLY A 36 48.79 -30.80 14.76
N GLY A 37 49.57 -30.14 13.90
CA GLY A 37 49.15 -28.93 13.22
C GLY A 37 47.90 -29.13 12.38
N ALA A 38 47.74 -30.29 11.74
CA ALA A 38 46.50 -30.63 11.05
C ALA A 38 45.29 -30.73 12.00
N VAL A 39 45.48 -31.23 13.23
CA VAL A 39 44.42 -31.30 14.25
C VAL A 39 44.07 -29.90 14.75
N ASP A 40 45.06 -29.06 15.08
CA ASP A 40 44.85 -27.69 15.53
C ASP A 40 44.17 -26.84 14.44
N ILE A 41 44.55 -27.02 13.16
CA ILE A 41 43.87 -26.39 12.01
C ILE A 41 42.44 -26.90 11.87
N ASN A 42 42.19 -28.20 12.04
CA ASN A 42 40.82 -28.72 11.99
C ASN A 42 39.95 -28.13 13.10
N GLN A 43 40.49 -27.97 14.31
CA GLN A 43 39.80 -27.27 15.39
C GLN A 43 39.51 -25.81 15.04
N ALA A 44 40.48 -25.09 14.46
CA ALA A 44 40.28 -23.72 13.98
C ALA A 44 39.20 -23.63 12.88
N LEU A 45 39.16 -24.58 11.95
CA LEU A 45 38.12 -24.64 10.91
C LEU A 45 36.74 -24.94 11.48
N ASN A 46 36.64 -25.82 12.49
CA ASN A 46 35.38 -26.08 13.19
C ASN A 46 34.90 -24.84 13.95
N ALA A 47 35.80 -24.14 14.65
CA ALA A 47 35.49 -22.88 15.31
C ALA A 47 35.00 -21.82 14.31
N ARG A 48 35.64 -21.72 13.13
CA ARG A 48 35.21 -20.82 12.06
C ARG A 48 33.78 -21.10 11.58
N ALA A 49 33.46 -22.35 11.30
CA ALA A 49 32.13 -22.72 10.81
C ALA A 49 31.03 -22.42 11.83
N ARG A 50 31.35 -22.50 13.13
CA ARG A 50 30.42 -22.17 14.22
C ARG A 50 30.28 -20.68 14.43
N LEU A 51 31.40 -19.95 14.43
CA LEU A 51 31.41 -18.50 14.50
C LEU A 51 30.56 -17.89 13.39
N SER A 52 30.67 -18.42 12.17
CA SER A 52 29.82 -18.04 11.04
C SER A 52 28.33 -18.20 11.35
N ARG A 53 27.88 -19.39 11.78
CA ARG A 53 26.45 -19.62 12.08
C ARG A 53 25.91 -18.73 13.19
N ALA A 54 26.71 -18.49 14.23
CA ALA A 54 26.32 -17.63 15.34
C ALA A 54 26.21 -16.16 14.90
N LEU A 55 27.18 -15.68 14.10
CA LEU A 55 27.17 -14.32 13.56
C LEU A 55 26.06 -14.10 12.52
N ASP A 56 25.77 -15.08 11.66
CA ASP A 56 24.68 -15.00 10.69
C ASP A 56 23.32 -14.87 11.41
N ALA A 57 23.11 -15.65 12.48
CA ALA A 57 21.91 -15.58 13.31
C ALA A 57 21.80 -14.22 14.05
N ALA A 58 22.92 -13.72 14.60
CA ALA A 58 22.96 -12.43 15.28
C ALA A 58 22.73 -11.26 14.30
N ALA A 59 23.35 -11.30 13.11
CA ALA A 59 23.18 -10.29 12.07
C ALA A 59 21.72 -10.24 11.57
N LEU A 60 21.07 -11.40 11.41
CA LEU A 60 19.64 -11.46 11.08
C LEU A 60 18.77 -10.89 12.21
N ALA A 61 19.03 -11.26 13.46
CA ALA A 61 18.27 -10.78 14.61
C ALA A 61 18.36 -9.26 14.79
N VAL A 62 19.54 -8.67 14.56
CA VAL A 62 19.74 -7.22 14.55
C VAL A 62 19.16 -6.58 13.29
N GLY A 63 19.23 -7.26 12.14
CA GLY A 63 18.70 -6.80 10.86
C GLY A 63 17.19 -6.54 10.87
N VAL A 64 16.42 -7.33 11.63
CA VAL A 64 14.97 -7.16 11.80
C VAL A 64 14.61 -5.99 12.71
N ARG A 65 15.53 -5.49 13.54
CA ARG A 65 15.28 -4.35 14.45
C ARG A 65 15.92 -3.09 13.90
N THR A 66 15.12 -2.26 13.25
CA THR A 66 15.58 -1.06 12.53
C THR A 66 15.77 0.17 13.44
N SER A 67 14.98 0.29 14.52
CA SER A 67 14.93 1.48 15.38
C SER A 67 15.77 1.39 16.67
N ILE A 68 16.83 0.59 16.68
CA ILE A 68 17.71 0.42 17.85
C ILE A 68 19.03 1.16 17.64
N SER A 69 19.57 1.73 18.72
CA SER A 69 20.90 2.33 18.74
C SER A 69 22.00 1.27 18.54
N GLU A 70 23.20 1.67 18.12
CA GLU A 70 24.33 0.72 17.98
C GLU A 70 24.63 -0.02 19.29
N ASN A 71 24.44 0.64 20.44
CA ASN A 71 24.63 0.02 21.76
C ASN A 71 23.60 -1.08 22.04
N GLU A 72 22.33 -0.82 21.73
CA GLU A 72 21.26 -1.82 21.86
C GLU A 72 21.40 -2.95 20.84
N ALA A 73 21.82 -2.63 19.62
CA ALA A 73 22.14 -3.62 18.58
C ALA A 73 23.29 -4.54 19.00
N THR A 74 24.32 -3.97 19.64
CA THR A 74 25.45 -4.75 20.17
C THR A 74 24.99 -5.66 21.32
N ALA A 75 24.16 -5.15 22.24
CA ALA A 75 23.61 -5.96 23.33
C ALA A 75 22.75 -7.12 22.80
N LEU A 76 21.90 -6.86 21.80
CA LEU A 76 21.07 -7.89 21.16
C LEU A 76 21.93 -8.91 20.41
N ALA A 77 22.96 -8.48 19.68
CA ALA A 77 23.88 -9.38 19.01
C ALA A 77 24.62 -10.28 20.01
N LEU A 78 25.03 -9.75 21.17
CA LEU A 78 25.65 -10.53 22.25
C LEU A 78 24.71 -11.64 22.75
N ASP A 79 23.45 -11.31 23.05
CA ASP A 79 22.48 -12.31 23.51
C ASP A 79 22.30 -13.46 22.51
N PHE A 80 22.25 -13.14 21.21
CA PHE A 80 22.13 -14.16 20.15
C PHE A 80 23.41 -14.96 19.95
N VAL A 81 24.58 -14.32 20.05
CA VAL A 81 25.87 -15.01 19.97
C VAL A 81 26.04 -15.96 21.16
N ASP A 82 25.77 -15.52 22.38
CA ASP A 82 25.89 -16.35 23.60
C ASP A 82 24.93 -17.55 23.57
N ALA A 83 23.74 -17.38 23.02
CA ALA A 83 22.78 -18.47 22.84
C ALA A 83 23.20 -19.50 21.79
N ASN A 84 23.90 -19.07 20.72
CA ASN A 84 24.32 -19.93 19.61
C ASN A 84 25.78 -20.41 19.73
N TYR A 85 26.54 -19.89 20.70
CA TYR A 85 27.96 -20.16 20.89
C TYR A 85 28.29 -20.31 22.39
N PRO A 86 27.95 -21.44 23.02
CA PRO A 86 28.17 -21.64 24.46
C PRO A 86 29.66 -21.85 24.82
N ASP A 87 30.09 -21.25 25.94
CA ASP A 87 31.47 -21.26 26.47
C ASP A 87 32.11 -22.64 26.70
N ARG A 88 31.31 -23.70 26.74
CA ARG A 88 31.82 -25.07 26.97
C ARG A 88 32.49 -25.68 25.74
N GLU A 89 32.51 -24.97 24.62
CA GLU A 89 32.93 -25.48 23.34
C GLU A 89 34.18 -24.76 22.79
N ILE A 90 34.74 -25.25 21.68
CA ILE A 90 36.07 -24.84 21.19
C ILE A 90 36.07 -23.38 20.69
N GLY A 91 37.01 -22.59 21.21
CA GLY A 91 37.35 -21.24 20.75
C GLY A 91 36.55 -20.16 21.46
N ALA A 92 37.19 -19.16 22.08
CA ALA A 92 36.49 -18.10 22.81
C ALA A 92 36.23 -16.88 21.91
N ILE A 93 35.01 -16.34 21.93
CA ILE A 93 34.66 -15.14 21.16
C ILE A 93 35.28 -13.91 21.81
N GLN A 94 35.85 -13.03 20.97
CA GLN A 94 36.42 -11.75 21.34
C GLN A 94 36.01 -10.69 20.31
N ASN A 95 36.08 -9.42 20.72
CA ASN A 95 35.93 -8.26 19.84
C ASN A 95 34.66 -8.29 18.97
N LEU A 96 33.50 -8.61 19.56
CA LEU A 96 32.22 -8.46 18.86
C LEU A 96 31.95 -6.96 18.63
N THR A 97 31.81 -6.56 17.38
CA THR A 97 31.36 -5.22 17.00
C THR A 97 30.18 -5.30 16.05
N VAL A 98 29.22 -4.39 16.25
CA VAL A 98 28.09 -4.19 15.35
C VAL A 98 28.21 -2.80 14.76
N HIS A 99 28.12 -2.69 13.45
CA HIS A 99 28.06 -1.42 12.74
C HIS A 99 26.74 -1.33 11.99
N LEU A 100 26.04 -0.21 12.18
CA LEU A 100 24.79 0.09 11.51
C LEU A 100 25.06 1.16 10.44
N ASP A 101 25.11 0.75 9.18
CA ASP A 101 25.12 1.69 8.05
C ASP A 101 23.68 2.17 7.82
N GLN A 102 23.41 3.42 8.19
CA GLN A 102 22.08 4.03 8.04
C GLN A 102 21.78 4.48 6.61
N ASP A 103 22.82 4.69 5.79
CA ASP A 103 22.66 5.18 4.41
C ASP A 103 22.30 4.02 3.47
N ASN A 104 22.92 2.85 3.69
CA ASN A 104 22.67 1.65 2.89
C ASN A 104 21.80 0.62 3.61
N ASP A 105 21.19 0.96 4.75
CA ASP A 105 20.35 0.07 5.56
C ASP A 105 21.02 -1.28 5.84
N ARG A 106 22.30 -1.27 6.22
CA ARG A 106 23.13 -2.48 6.28
C ARG A 106 23.69 -2.72 7.67
N VAL A 107 23.46 -3.92 8.19
CA VAL A 107 24.01 -4.36 9.47
C VAL A 107 25.24 -5.20 9.20
N THR A 108 26.37 -4.80 9.80
CA THR A 108 27.60 -5.59 9.77
C THR A 108 27.92 -6.05 11.19
N VAL A 109 28.01 -7.36 11.41
CA VAL A 109 28.43 -7.95 12.69
C VAL A 109 29.77 -8.64 12.49
N ARG A 110 30.78 -8.22 13.26
CA ARG A 110 32.14 -8.77 13.22
C ARG A 110 32.46 -9.39 14.57
N ALA A 111 33.12 -10.54 14.56
CA ALA A 111 33.74 -11.09 15.76
C ALA A 111 34.97 -11.92 15.44
N GLU A 112 35.75 -12.17 16.48
CA GLU A 112 36.95 -12.98 16.45
C GLU A 112 36.76 -14.18 17.37
N SER A 113 37.26 -15.36 16.98
CA SER A 113 37.33 -16.54 17.85
C SER A 113 38.77 -16.97 18.02
N ARG A 114 39.23 -17.03 19.27
CA ARG A 114 40.57 -17.46 19.64
C ARG A 114 40.58 -18.94 19.99
N VAL A 115 41.26 -19.75 19.19
CA VAL A 115 41.44 -21.18 19.41
C VAL A 115 42.83 -21.45 19.95
N GLU A 116 42.91 -21.93 21.18
CA GLU A 116 44.17 -22.37 21.79
C GLU A 116 44.66 -23.64 21.09
N THR A 117 45.92 -23.66 20.67
CA THR A 117 46.53 -24.80 19.99
C THR A 117 47.26 -25.70 20.97
N ILE A 118 47.21 -27.01 20.75
CA ILE A 118 47.85 -27.98 21.66
C ILE A 118 49.23 -28.37 21.14
N ILE A 119 49.36 -28.64 19.84
CA ILE A 119 50.61 -29.14 19.26
C ILE A 119 51.41 -28.02 18.62
N LEU A 120 50.75 -27.07 17.96
CA LEU A 120 51.41 -25.87 17.45
C LEU A 120 51.95 -24.97 18.57
N GLY A 121 51.35 -25.02 19.77
CA GLY A 121 51.87 -24.35 20.96
C GLY A 121 53.29 -24.81 21.35
N LEU A 122 53.65 -26.08 21.08
CA LEU A 122 54.98 -26.61 21.36
C LEU A 122 56.08 -25.98 20.49
N ILE A 123 55.72 -25.37 19.36
CA ILE A 123 56.64 -24.67 18.46
C ILE A 123 56.48 -23.13 18.54
N GLY A 124 55.77 -22.62 19.56
CA GLY A 124 55.63 -21.20 19.83
C GLY A 124 54.45 -20.50 19.16
N ILE A 125 53.54 -21.24 18.51
CA ILE A 125 52.27 -20.70 18.00
C ILE A 125 51.20 -21.08 19.00
N GLU A 126 50.92 -20.23 19.99
CA GLU A 126 50.04 -20.61 21.10
C GLU A 126 48.56 -20.67 20.70
N HIS A 127 48.12 -19.80 19.78
CA HIS A 127 46.71 -19.68 19.39
C HIS A 127 46.55 -19.38 17.89
N ILE A 128 45.38 -19.73 17.36
CA ILE A 128 44.92 -19.34 16.02
C ILE A 128 43.68 -18.46 16.21
N THR A 129 43.73 -17.23 15.70
CA THR A 129 42.58 -16.31 15.70
C THR A 129 41.84 -16.40 14.37
N VAL A 130 40.54 -16.70 14.46
CA VAL A 130 39.63 -16.74 13.32
C VAL A 130 38.80 -15.47 13.32
N HIS A 131 38.73 -14.79 12.18
CA HIS A 131 37.90 -13.61 11.98
C HIS A 131 36.71 -13.99 11.10
N TRP A 132 35.53 -13.50 11.44
CA TRP A 132 34.35 -13.61 10.58
C TRP A 132 33.51 -12.34 10.62
N GLU A 133 32.91 -12.03 9.49
CA GLU A 133 32.04 -10.89 9.27
C GLU A 133 30.78 -11.39 8.58
N SER A 134 29.63 -11.02 9.15
CA SER A 134 28.31 -11.26 8.57
C SER A 134 27.65 -9.92 8.26
N GLU A 135 27.06 -9.83 7.07
CA GLU A 135 26.38 -8.64 6.57
C GLU A 135 24.94 -8.98 6.21
N VAL A 136 23.99 -8.17 6.69
CA VAL A 136 22.55 -8.33 6.41
C VAL A 136 21.96 -6.98 6.02
N GLN A 137 21.15 -6.97 4.98
CA GLN A 137 20.33 -5.82 4.59
C GLN A 137 19.12 -5.72 5.53
N ARG A 138 18.89 -4.56 6.15
CA ARG A 138 17.66 -4.27 6.88
C ARG A 138 16.49 -4.23 5.89
N ALA A 139 15.51 -5.08 6.11
CA ALA A 139 14.26 -5.02 5.37
C ALA A 139 13.43 -3.84 5.93
N ARG A 140 13.23 -2.81 5.10
CA ARG A 140 12.13 -1.85 5.29
C ARG A 140 11.21 -2.03 4.12
N SER A 141 9.98 -2.48 4.37
CA SER A 141 8.98 -2.56 3.32
C SER A 141 8.60 -1.15 2.85
N SER A 142 8.43 -1.00 1.55
CA SER A 142 7.81 0.19 0.97
C SER A 142 6.34 0.25 1.39
N LEU A 143 5.77 1.46 1.49
CA LEU A 143 4.36 1.67 1.79
C LEU A 143 3.72 2.49 0.67
N GLU A 144 2.67 1.93 0.06
CA GLU A 144 1.74 2.64 -0.79
C GLU A 144 0.40 2.77 -0.06
N LEU A 145 0.04 3.99 0.32
CA LEU A 145 -1.16 4.30 1.06
C LEU A 145 -2.10 5.14 0.19
N VAL A 146 -3.38 4.79 0.17
CA VAL A 146 -4.43 5.68 -0.36
C VAL A 146 -5.41 6.10 0.72
N MET A 147 -5.71 7.40 0.79
CA MET A 147 -6.77 7.95 1.63
C MET A 147 -8.02 8.13 0.79
N VAL A 148 -9.08 7.38 1.09
CA VAL A 148 -10.39 7.46 0.44
C VAL A 148 -11.31 8.27 1.35
N LEU A 149 -11.46 9.56 1.06
CA LEU A 149 -12.06 10.52 1.98
C LEU A 149 -13.37 11.08 1.43
N ASP A 150 -14.42 10.94 2.22
CA ASP A 150 -15.75 11.48 1.95
C ASP A 150 -15.73 13.03 1.96
N ASN A 151 -16.18 13.64 0.86
CA ASN A 151 -16.29 15.08 0.70
C ASN A 151 -17.74 15.54 0.47
N THR A 152 -18.71 14.81 1.00
CA THR A 152 -20.13 15.05 0.73
C THR A 152 -20.68 16.22 1.50
N GLY A 153 -21.91 16.65 1.18
CA GLY A 153 -22.52 17.81 1.81
C GLY A 153 -22.66 17.70 3.33
N SER A 154 -22.77 16.49 3.89
CA SER A 154 -22.80 16.25 5.35
C SER A 154 -21.51 16.66 6.06
N MET A 155 -20.39 16.68 5.34
CA MET A 155 -19.08 17.11 5.83
C MET A 155 -18.94 18.64 5.97
N GLY A 156 -19.98 19.41 5.67
CA GLY A 156 -19.93 20.87 5.74
C GLY A 156 -19.53 21.42 7.13
N GLY A 157 -18.92 22.61 7.13
CA GLY A 157 -18.60 23.33 8.37
C GLY A 157 -17.35 22.79 9.07
N SER A 158 -17.44 22.48 10.37
CA SER A 158 -16.29 22.04 11.16
C SER A 158 -15.81 20.63 10.79
N LYS A 159 -16.69 19.77 10.26
CA LYS A 159 -16.36 18.38 9.95
C LYS A 159 -15.25 18.25 8.91
N ILE A 160 -15.37 18.94 7.77
CA ILE A 160 -14.33 18.97 6.74
C ILE A 160 -13.03 19.57 7.27
N SER A 161 -13.08 20.58 8.13
CA SER A 161 -11.88 21.15 8.76
C SER A 161 -11.16 20.13 9.65
N SER A 162 -11.92 19.34 10.41
CA SER A 162 -11.37 18.31 11.30
C SER A 162 -10.82 17.12 10.51
N LEU A 163 -11.48 16.75 9.41
CA LEU A 163 -10.97 15.77 8.46
C LEU A 163 -9.63 16.20 7.86
N ARG A 164 -9.56 17.45 7.35
CA ARG A 164 -8.32 18.00 6.78
C ARG A 164 -7.19 17.97 7.81
N SER A 165 -7.47 18.44 9.03
CA SER A 165 -6.49 18.46 10.12
C SER A 165 -5.98 17.06 10.48
N ALA A 166 -6.86 16.05 10.49
CA ALA A 166 -6.48 14.68 10.80
C ALA A 166 -5.73 13.99 9.64
N GLY A 167 -6.10 14.29 8.40
CA GLY A 167 -5.37 13.84 7.21
C GLY A 167 -3.94 14.39 7.18
N LEU A 168 -3.77 15.69 7.41
CA LEU A 168 -2.46 16.35 7.50
C LEU A 168 -1.60 15.79 8.65
N LEU A 169 -2.21 15.37 9.75
CA LEU A 169 -1.49 14.72 10.84
C LEU A 169 -0.97 13.34 10.43
N LEU A 170 -1.75 12.56 9.69
CA LEU A 170 -1.29 11.27 9.20
C LEU A 170 -0.15 11.43 8.19
N THR A 171 -0.22 12.40 7.28
CA THR A 171 0.89 12.67 6.35
C THR A 171 2.13 13.11 7.11
N ASP A 172 1.98 13.99 8.12
CA ASP A 172 3.06 14.42 8.99
C ASP A 172 3.79 13.23 9.65
N ILE A 173 3.05 12.36 10.35
CA ILE A 173 3.63 11.22 11.06
C ILE A 173 4.32 10.24 10.09
N LEU A 174 3.68 9.92 8.96
CA LEU A 174 4.23 8.94 8.02
C LEU A 174 5.49 9.46 7.32
N PHE A 175 5.53 10.74 6.94
CA PHE A 175 6.69 11.33 6.27
C PHE A 175 7.84 11.66 7.22
N ASP A 176 7.59 11.98 8.50
CA ASP A 176 8.64 12.35 9.48
C ASP A 176 9.60 11.17 9.80
N GLY A 177 9.13 9.92 9.64
CA GLY A 177 9.91 8.70 9.88
C GLY A 177 10.27 7.89 8.61
N ALA A 178 9.91 8.36 7.41
CA ALA A 178 10.10 7.63 6.17
C ALA A 178 11.36 8.03 5.41
N ASP A 179 12.01 7.05 4.78
CA ASP A 179 12.70 7.32 3.53
C ASP A 179 11.64 7.71 2.48
N ALA A 180 11.77 8.92 1.92
CA ALA A 180 10.80 9.50 1.00
C ALA A 180 10.58 8.60 -0.23
N ASP A 181 11.60 7.84 -0.66
CA ASP A 181 11.48 6.96 -1.82
C ASP A 181 10.70 5.66 -1.54
N ARG A 182 10.47 5.33 -0.26
CA ARG A 182 9.74 4.13 0.19
C ARG A 182 8.35 4.42 0.73
N LEU A 183 7.86 5.65 0.58
CA LEU A 183 6.52 6.05 0.98
C LEU A 183 5.84 6.80 -0.16
N LYS A 184 4.73 6.25 -0.65
CA LYS A 184 3.83 6.97 -1.54
C LYS A 184 2.46 7.07 -0.91
N ILE A 185 1.88 8.26 -0.95
CA ILE A 185 0.51 8.52 -0.50
C ILE A 185 -0.29 9.02 -1.70
N GLY A 186 -1.51 8.54 -1.84
CA GLY A 186 -2.51 9.00 -2.79
C GLY A 186 -3.77 9.45 -2.06
N LEU A 187 -4.59 10.25 -2.73
CA LEU A 187 -5.82 10.79 -2.15
C LEU A 187 -6.98 10.62 -3.15
N VAL A 188 -8.07 10.02 -2.70
CA VAL A 188 -9.32 9.85 -3.44
C VAL A 188 -10.44 10.59 -2.71
N PRO A 189 -10.69 11.86 -3.05
CA PRO A 189 -11.88 12.57 -2.62
C PRO A 189 -13.11 12.05 -3.38
N PHE A 190 -14.19 11.72 -2.70
CA PHE A 190 -15.41 11.24 -3.36
C PHE A 190 -16.69 11.90 -2.84
N SER A 191 -17.65 12.09 -3.76
CA SER A 191 -19.05 12.45 -3.46
C SER A 191 -19.99 11.56 -4.27
N ALA A 192 -20.89 12.14 -5.09
CA ALA A 192 -21.79 11.41 -5.97
C ALA A 192 -21.01 10.67 -7.07
N THR A 193 -19.82 11.18 -7.38
CA THR A 193 -18.82 10.59 -8.27
C THR A 193 -17.40 10.97 -7.80
N VAL A 194 -16.37 10.59 -8.57
CA VAL A 194 -14.97 10.99 -8.40
C VAL A 194 -14.49 11.84 -9.57
N ASN A 195 -13.42 12.60 -9.35
CA ASN A 195 -12.77 13.44 -10.34
C ASN A 195 -11.36 12.90 -10.63
N VAL A 196 -11.07 12.50 -11.87
CA VAL A 196 -9.74 12.02 -12.28
C VAL A 196 -8.82 13.16 -12.72
N GLY A 197 -9.36 14.36 -12.92
CA GLY A 197 -8.66 15.54 -13.41
C GLY A 197 -8.83 15.77 -14.90
N THR A 198 -8.83 17.06 -15.29
CA THR A 198 -9.07 17.50 -16.68
C THR A 198 -7.91 17.21 -17.62
N GLN A 199 -6.72 16.90 -17.10
CA GLN A 199 -5.57 16.49 -17.90
C GLN A 199 -5.81 15.20 -18.69
N TYR A 200 -6.82 14.42 -18.31
CA TYR A 200 -7.23 13.20 -19.00
C TYR A 200 -8.33 13.44 -20.04
N ASP A 201 -8.58 14.68 -20.46
CA ASP A 201 -9.57 14.98 -21.49
C ASP A 201 -9.37 14.10 -22.74
N ARG A 202 -10.40 13.35 -23.12
CA ARG A 202 -10.39 12.36 -24.21
C ARG A 202 -9.25 11.34 -24.15
N ALA A 203 -8.75 11.00 -22.96
CA ALA A 203 -7.84 9.87 -22.81
C ALA A 203 -8.48 8.60 -23.38
N TRP A 204 -7.68 7.72 -23.99
CA TRP A 204 -8.21 6.55 -24.71
C TRP A 204 -9.06 5.61 -23.85
N TRP A 205 -8.79 5.57 -22.55
CA TRP A 205 -9.53 4.76 -21.56
C TRP A 205 -10.84 5.44 -21.09
N LEU A 206 -11.12 6.68 -21.51
CA LEU A 206 -12.37 7.43 -21.32
C LEU A 206 -13.30 7.39 -22.54
N ASP A 207 -13.17 6.36 -23.38
CA ASP A 207 -14.03 6.10 -24.52
C ASP A 207 -14.27 7.33 -25.44
N PRO A 208 -13.21 7.96 -25.99
CA PRO A 208 -13.35 9.14 -26.83
C PRO A 208 -14.22 8.89 -28.08
N ASP A 209 -14.23 7.65 -28.57
CA ASP A 209 -14.93 7.22 -29.78
C ASP A 209 -16.35 6.68 -29.51
N ALA A 210 -16.84 6.74 -28.26
CA ALA A 210 -18.17 6.26 -27.85
C ALA A 210 -18.47 4.81 -28.27
N GLN A 211 -17.51 3.92 -28.06
CA GLN A 211 -17.66 2.48 -28.30
C GLN A 211 -18.63 1.84 -27.30
N SER A 212 -18.71 2.36 -26.09
CA SER A 212 -19.66 1.92 -25.07
C SER A 212 -21.07 2.43 -25.39
N PRO A 213 -22.09 1.56 -25.39
CA PRO A 213 -23.47 1.99 -25.63
C PRO A 213 -23.99 2.96 -24.55
N LEU A 214 -23.32 3.02 -23.39
CA LEU A 214 -23.64 3.93 -22.29
C LEU A 214 -23.49 5.41 -22.69
N HIS A 215 -22.67 5.74 -23.70
CA HIS A 215 -22.59 7.12 -24.22
C HIS A 215 -23.97 7.64 -24.63
N SER A 216 -24.80 6.77 -25.23
CA SER A 216 -26.11 7.11 -25.81
C SER A 216 -27.33 6.81 -24.93
N GLU A 217 -27.16 6.20 -23.75
CA GLU A 217 -28.24 5.71 -22.87
C GLU A 217 -29.36 6.74 -22.63
N ASN A 218 -28.97 8.01 -22.48
CA ASN A 218 -29.87 9.12 -22.14
C ASN A 218 -30.12 10.10 -23.30
N PHE A 219 -29.85 9.68 -24.54
CA PHE A 219 -29.90 10.54 -25.73
C PHE A 219 -30.69 9.90 -26.88
N ASP A 220 -31.41 10.73 -27.64
CA ASP A 220 -32.22 10.39 -28.79
C ASP A 220 -32.32 11.59 -29.78
N PRO A 221 -31.75 11.47 -31.01
CA PRO A 221 -30.93 10.38 -31.50
C PRO A 221 -29.67 10.15 -30.64
N SER A 222 -29.09 8.95 -30.75
CA SER A 222 -27.84 8.55 -30.08
C SER A 222 -26.74 9.60 -30.22
N ALA A 223 -25.98 9.81 -29.14
CA ALA A 223 -24.97 10.85 -29.04
C ALA A 223 -23.70 10.36 -28.34
N ASN A 224 -22.56 10.92 -28.72
CA ASN A 224 -21.32 10.84 -27.97
C ASN A 224 -21.25 12.01 -26.99
N ARG A 225 -21.06 11.74 -25.70
CA ARG A 225 -20.94 12.77 -24.66
C ARG A 225 -19.79 13.76 -24.90
N TRP A 226 -18.70 13.32 -25.52
CA TRP A 226 -17.61 14.22 -25.92
C TRP A 226 -18.06 15.22 -26.99
N ASP A 227 -18.79 14.75 -28.01
CA ASP A 227 -19.38 15.63 -29.03
C ASP A 227 -20.42 16.58 -28.43
N LEU A 228 -21.14 16.15 -27.37
CA LEU A 228 -22.06 17.02 -26.64
C LEU A 228 -21.31 18.15 -25.93
N TYR A 229 -20.17 17.87 -25.29
CA TYR A 229 -19.32 18.92 -24.72
C TYR A 229 -18.84 19.90 -25.79
N ASP A 230 -18.39 19.42 -26.95
CA ASP A 230 -17.97 20.30 -28.06
C ASP A 230 -19.12 21.17 -28.58
N SER A 231 -20.35 20.66 -28.54
CA SER A 231 -21.54 21.37 -29.02
C SER A 231 -22.03 22.47 -28.07
N ILE A 232 -21.66 22.40 -26.78
CA ILE A 232 -22.02 23.39 -25.76
C ILE A 232 -20.94 24.48 -25.71
N GLN A 233 -21.33 25.73 -25.94
CA GLN A 233 -20.38 26.83 -26.18
C GLN A 233 -19.57 27.25 -24.94
N ASN A 234 -20.09 27.02 -23.74
CA ASN A 234 -19.56 27.62 -22.52
C ASN A 234 -19.43 26.65 -21.34
N ARG A 235 -19.38 25.34 -21.59
CA ARG A 235 -19.09 24.32 -20.58
C ARG A 235 -18.17 23.26 -21.16
N ALA A 236 -17.12 22.95 -20.43
CA ALA A 236 -16.17 21.88 -20.76
C ALA A 236 -16.24 20.78 -19.71
N TRP A 237 -15.62 19.64 -19.99
CA TRP A 237 -15.46 18.55 -19.03
C TRP A 237 -14.61 18.97 -17.82
N GLU A 238 -15.08 18.73 -16.58
CA GLU A 238 -14.40 19.17 -15.33
C GLU A 238 -13.60 18.04 -14.64
N GLY A 239 -13.45 16.89 -15.30
CA GLY A 239 -12.62 15.78 -14.84
C GLY A 239 -13.38 14.64 -14.15
N CYS A 240 -14.70 14.71 -13.96
CA CYS A 240 -15.43 13.60 -13.36
C CYS A 240 -15.74 12.48 -14.33
N VAL A 241 -15.85 11.26 -13.81
CA VAL A 241 -16.14 10.06 -14.59
C VAL A 241 -17.40 9.38 -14.07
N GLU A 242 -17.92 8.40 -14.79
CA GLU A 242 -18.99 7.53 -14.31
C GLU A 242 -18.45 6.17 -13.87
N ALA A 243 -19.19 5.50 -12.99
CA ALA A 243 -18.95 4.11 -12.64
C ALA A 243 -19.13 3.23 -13.87
N ARG A 244 -18.29 2.21 -14.02
CA ARG A 244 -18.40 1.26 -15.13
C ARG A 244 -19.61 0.33 -14.96
N ALA A 245 -19.89 -0.51 -15.95
CA ALA A 245 -20.92 -1.53 -15.80
C ALA A 245 -20.51 -2.56 -14.74
N ILE A 246 -21.46 -3.10 -13.99
CA ILE A 246 -21.21 -4.21 -13.06
C ILE A 246 -20.70 -5.44 -13.85
N PRO A 247 -19.60 -6.10 -13.44
CA PRO A 247 -18.88 -5.94 -12.16
C PRO A 247 -17.68 -4.96 -12.18
N HIS A 248 -17.36 -4.35 -13.32
CA HIS A 248 -16.20 -3.48 -13.51
C HIS A 248 -16.26 -2.15 -12.75
N ASP A 249 -17.41 -1.76 -12.19
CA ASP A 249 -17.52 -0.63 -11.27
C ASP A 249 -16.64 -0.83 -10.03
N VAL A 250 -16.63 -2.06 -9.50
CA VAL A 250 -15.83 -2.47 -8.33
C VAL A 250 -14.47 -3.00 -8.73
N GLU A 251 -14.42 -3.91 -9.70
CA GLU A 251 -13.18 -4.59 -10.06
C GLU A 251 -12.19 -3.64 -10.76
N ASP A 252 -10.90 -3.89 -10.59
CA ASP A 252 -9.82 -3.17 -11.28
C ASP A 252 -9.50 -3.79 -12.65
N THR A 253 -10.55 -4.06 -13.42
CA THR A 253 -10.39 -4.57 -14.79
C THR A 253 -9.69 -3.49 -15.64
N LEU A 254 -8.63 -3.85 -16.37
CA LEU A 254 -7.96 -2.91 -17.25
C LEU A 254 -8.88 -2.46 -18.40
N PRO A 255 -8.96 -1.15 -18.70
CA PRO A 255 -9.71 -0.64 -19.85
C PRO A 255 -9.18 -1.22 -21.17
N THR A 256 -10.08 -1.64 -22.06
CA THR A 256 -9.74 -2.16 -23.38
C THR A 256 -10.82 -1.83 -24.40
N THR A 257 -10.43 -1.51 -25.63
CA THR A 257 -11.35 -1.26 -26.75
C THR A 257 -11.98 -2.54 -27.30
N SER A 258 -11.43 -3.73 -26.98
CA SER A 258 -12.07 -5.00 -27.36
C SER A 258 -13.27 -5.35 -26.48
N ASP A 259 -13.35 -4.75 -25.28
CA ASP A 259 -14.50 -4.85 -24.39
C ASP A 259 -14.89 -3.46 -23.88
N PRO A 260 -15.75 -2.73 -24.63
CA PRO A 260 -16.14 -1.37 -24.29
C PRO A 260 -16.82 -1.19 -22.92
N GLN A 261 -17.27 -2.27 -22.26
CA GLN A 261 -17.82 -2.19 -20.90
C GLN A 261 -16.75 -1.93 -19.84
N THR A 262 -15.48 -2.18 -20.17
CA THR A 262 -14.31 -1.91 -19.31
C THR A 262 -13.82 -0.47 -19.40
N LEU A 263 -14.23 0.28 -20.44
CA LEU A 263 -13.87 1.69 -20.60
C LEU A 263 -14.63 2.55 -19.59
N PHE A 264 -13.99 3.63 -19.16
CA PHE A 264 -14.65 4.66 -18.36
C PHE A 264 -15.38 5.63 -19.28
N LEU A 265 -16.41 6.30 -18.76
CA LEU A 265 -17.13 7.33 -19.49
C LEU A 265 -16.91 8.69 -18.84
N PRO A 266 -16.85 9.78 -19.62
CA PRO A 266 -16.94 11.11 -19.06
C PRO A 266 -18.28 11.26 -18.35
N TYR A 267 -18.23 11.82 -17.14
CA TYR A 267 -19.42 12.25 -16.43
C TYR A 267 -20.13 13.31 -17.25
N PHE A 268 -21.40 13.08 -17.56
CA PHE A 268 -22.25 14.06 -18.22
C PHE A 268 -23.66 13.93 -17.64
N ALA A 269 -24.06 14.86 -16.76
CA ALA A 269 -25.43 14.91 -16.23
C ALA A 269 -26.40 15.42 -17.31
N PRO A 270 -27.28 14.56 -17.88
CA PRO A 270 -28.20 14.99 -18.93
C PRO A 270 -29.16 16.06 -18.42
N ASP A 271 -29.62 16.91 -19.33
CA ASP A 271 -30.55 17.99 -19.06
C ASP A 271 -31.92 17.41 -18.80
N GLU A 272 -32.47 17.77 -17.64
CA GLU A 272 -33.76 17.30 -17.19
C GLU A 272 -34.91 18.18 -17.71
N SER A 273 -36.13 17.62 -17.71
CA SER A 273 -37.30 18.19 -18.38
C SER A 273 -37.63 19.59 -17.86
N ASN A 274 -37.77 20.56 -18.77
CA ASN A 274 -38.32 21.87 -18.43
C ASN A 274 -39.86 21.86 -18.33
N TYR A 275 -40.49 20.78 -18.79
CA TYR A 275 -41.90 20.49 -18.57
C TYR A 275 -42.05 19.66 -17.29
N ALA A 276 -42.65 20.26 -16.27
CA ALA A 276 -42.83 19.66 -14.96
C ALA A 276 -44.33 19.47 -14.65
N ASN A 277 -44.88 18.31 -15.00
CA ASN A 277 -46.26 17.98 -14.60
C ASN A 277 -46.28 17.45 -13.16
N ASN A 278 -46.19 18.36 -12.18
CA ASN A 278 -46.02 18.06 -10.74
C ASN A 278 -44.73 17.29 -10.38
N ALA A 279 -43.77 17.19 -11.29
CA ALA A 279 -42.43 16.64 -11.06
C ALA A 279 -41.43 17.75 -10.75
N SER A 280 -40.47 17.48 -9.86
CA SER A 280 -39.32 18.37 -9.62
C SER A 280 -38.07 17.78 -10.27
N TYR A 281 -37.31 18.62 -10.94
CA TYR A 281 -36.06 18.29 -11.63
C TYR A 281 -34.94 19.16 -11.05
N SER A 282 -33.84 18.53 -10.66
CA SER A 282 -32.71 19.18 -9.97
C SER A 282 -31.73 19.83 -10.95
N ASN A 283 -31.67 19.36 -12.19
CA ASN A 283 -30.71 19.77 -13.20
C ASN A 283 -31.38 19.99 -14.57
N SER A 284 -32.39 20.85 -14.61
CA SER A 284 -32.92 21.40 -15.86
C SER A 284 -32.21 22.71 -16.19
N TYR A 285 -31.46 22.73 -17.29
CA TYR A 285 -30.56 23.82 -17.67
C TYR A 285 -30.66 24.23 -19.16
N LEU A 286 -31.40 23.50 -19.98
CA LEU A 286 -31.73 23.85 -21.36
C LEU A 286 -33.24 23.80 -21.60
N ASN A 287 -33.65 24.37 -22.73
CA ASN A 287 -34.99 24.11 -23.25
C ASN A 287 -34.99 22.73 -23.91
N ASP A 288 -35.96 21.88 -23.57
CA ASP A 288 -36.08 20.53 -24.12
C ASP A 288 -36.12 20.49 -25.66
N GLY A 289 -36.44 21.60 -26.34
CA GLY A 289 -36.39 21.70 -27.81
C GLY A 289 -37.42 20.82 -28.51
N MET A 290 -38.43 20.36 -27.77
CA MET A 290 -39.47 19.43 -28.22
C MET A 290 -40.83 19.85 -27.65
N GLY A 291 -41.92 19.58 -28.37
CA GLY A 291 -43.30 19.73 -27.90
C GLY A 291 -43.85 18.48 -27.20
N GLY A 292 -45.10 18.52 -26.72
CA GLY A 292 -45.77 17.37 -26.11
C GLY A 292 -45.45 17.15 -24.63
N SER A 293 -46.16 16.21 -23.99
CA SER A 293 -46.14 15.97 -22.53
C SER A 293 -45.29 14.76 -22.10
N ASN A 294 -44.63 14.07 -23.02
CA ASN A 294 -43.76 12.94 -22.68
C ASN A 294 -42.42 13.44 -22.16
N GLU A 295 -42.32 13.66 -20.85
CA GLU A 295 -41.13 14.15 -20.15
C GLU A 295 -39.86 13.34 -20.51
N ARG A 296 -39.96 12.01 -20.65
CA ARG A 296 -38.81 11.17 -21.00
C ARG A 296 -38.28 11.44 -22.42
N ALA A 297 -39.18 11.59 -23.39
CA ALA A 297 -38.78 11.91 -24.77
C ALA A 297 -38.14 13.29 -24.86
N ARG A 298 -38.68 14.26 -24.11
CA ARG A 298 -38.16 15.63 -24.03
C ARG A 298 -36.75 15.68 -23.44
N MET A 299 -36.50 14.96 -22.34
CA MET A 299 -35.17 14.89 -21.73
C MET A 299 -34.12 14.26 -22.64
N ARG A 300 -34.51 13.22 -23.38
CA ARG A 300 -33.59 12.52 -24.30
C ARG A 300 -33.32 13.28 -25.60
N ASN A 301 -34.03 14.38 -25.89
CA ASN A 301 -33.91 15.10 -27.16
C ASN A 301 -32.51 15.71 -27.34
N THR A 302 -31.62 15.02 -28.04
CA THR A 302 -30.21 15.40 -28.24
C THR A 302 -29.99 16.75 -28.94
N PRO A 303 -30.77 17.13 -29.98
CA PRO A 303 -30.58 18.40 -30.68
C PRO A 303 -30.61 19.65 -29.80
N LYS A 304 -31.14 19.57 -28.56
CA LYS A 304 -31.13 20.70 -27.62
C LYS A 304 -29.73 21.15 -27.20
N TYR A 305 -28.72 20.29 -27.32
CA TYR A 305 -27.33 20.61 -26.95
C TYR A 305 -26.57 21.37 -28.05
N THR A 306 -27.05 21.31 -29.30
CA THR A 306 -26.35 21.92 -30.44
C THR A 306 -26.26 23.44 -30.31
N ASN A 307 -25.03 23.97 -30.24
CA ASN A 307 -24.75 25.40 -30.03
C ASN A 307 -25.42 25.97 -28.76
N ALA A 308 -25.62 25.12 -27.75
CA ALA A 308 -26.27 25.52 -26.52
C ALA A 308 -25.34 26.41 -25.67
N SER A 309 -25.94 27.34 -24.94
CA SER A 309 -25.25 28.17 -23.95
C SER A 309 -25.96 28.05 -22.61
N ILE A 310 -25.21 27.62 -21.59
CA ILE A 310 -25.74 27.29 -20.27
C ILE A 310 -25.61 28.48 -19.34
N ASN A 311 -26.70 28.83 -18.63
CA ASN A 311 -26.74 29.94 -17.68
C ASN A 311 -25.61 29.80 -16.63
N SER A 312 -24.91 30.89 -16.31
CA SER A 312 -23.78 30.91 -15.36
C SER A 312 -24.15 30.40 -13.95
N SER A 313 -25.40 30.48 -13.54
CA SER A 313 -25.86 29.92 -12.26
C SER A 313 -26.02 28.40 -12.27
N SER A 314 -25.99 27.77 -13.45
CA SER A 314 -26.12 26.33 -13.62
C SER A 314 -24.76 25.68 -13.93
N ARG A 315 -24.51 24.54 -13.28
CA ARG A 315 -23.38 23.66 -13.58
C ARG A 315 -23.62 22.81 -14.85
N GLY A 316 -24.87 22.75 -15.31
CA GLY A 316 -25.25 22.03 -16.52
C GLY A 316 -24.82 20.55 -16.49
N PRO A 317 -24.08 20.05 -17.49
CA PRO A 317 -23.62 18.67 -17.52
C PRO A 317 -22.65 18.31 -16.38
N GLN A 318 -22.13 19.29 -15.62
CA GLN A 318 -21.25 19.09 -14.46
C GLN A 318 -21.97 19.06 -13.11
N TRP A 319 -23.30 19.11 -13.11
CA TRP A 319 -24.06 18.96 -11.88
C TRP A 319 -23.71 17.65 -11.19
N GLY A 320 -23.33 17.67 -9.91
CA GLY A 320 -22.88 16.47 -9.17
C GLY A 320 -21.38 16.17 -9.23
N CYS A 321 -20.64 16.74 -10.18
CA CYS A 321 -19.17 16.66 -10.24
C CYS A 321 -18.53 17.66 -9.26
N THR A 322 -18.62 17.41 -7.95
CA THR A 322 -18.15 18.37 -6.92
C THR A 322 -16.81 18.00 -6.29
N ALA A 323 -16.41 16.74 -6.41
CA ALA A 323 -15.18 16.24 -5.83
C ALA A 323 -13.95 16.91 -6.43
N ARG A 324 -12.93 17.11 -5.59
CA ARG A 324 -11.60 17.53 -6.05
C ARG A 324 -10.91 16.38 -6.81
N PRO A 325 -10.01 16.70 -7.76
CA PRO A 325 -9.25 15.68 -8.48
C PRO A 325 -8.54 14.72 -7.53
N ILE A 326 -8.54 13.44 -7.91
CA ILE A 326 -7.73 12.40 -7.27
C ILE A 326 -6.26 12.81 -7.39
N THR A 327 -5.54 12.67 -6.28
CA THR A 327 -4.08 12.77 -6.27
C THR A 327 -3.52 11.36 -6.45
N PRO A 328 -2.77 11.10 -7.55
CA PRO A 328 -2.07 9.83 -7.73
C PRO A 328 -1.08 9.57 -6.60
N LEU A 329 -0.59 8.33 -6.49
CA LEU A 329 0.46 7.99 -5.53
C LEU A 329 1.71 8.87 -5.78
N THR A 330 2.12 9.59 -4.75
CA THR A 330 3.31 10.47 -4.80
C THR A 330 4.10 10.38 -3.51
N ASN A 331 5.41 10.58 -3.60
CA ASN A 331 6.31 10.75 -2.46
C ASN A 331 6.48 12.23 -2.05
N GLN A 332 5.78 13.16 -2.71
CA GLN A 332 5.84 14.57 -2.39
C GLN A 332 4.74 14.95 -1.39
N ARG A 333 5.14 15.12 -0.12
CA ARG A 333 4.24 15.50 0.97
C ARG A 333 3.41 16.75 0.64
N SER A 334 4.02 17.80 0.11
CA SER A 334 3.32 19.06 -0.20
C SER A 334 2.17 18.86 -1.18
N THR A 335 2.33 17.99 -2.19
CA THR A 335 1.27 17.70 -3.17
C THR A 335 0.05 17.07 -2.50
N ILE A 336 0.26 16.22 -1.49
CA ILE A 336 -0.83 15.58 -0.75
C ILE A 336 -1.46 16.54 0.25
N ASP A 337 -0.63 17.29 0.98
CA ASP A 337 -1.10 18.28 1.95
C ASP A 337 -1.97 19.36 1.27
N ASP A 338 -1.53 19.89 0.13
CA ASP A 338 -2.30 20.84 -0.70
C ASP A 338 -3.64 20.24 -1.15
N ALA A 339 -3.63 18.97 -1.58
CA ALA A 339 -4.85 18.30 -2.04
C ALA A 339 -5.85 18.04 -0.90
N ILE A 340 -5.37 17.72 0.30
CA ILE A 340 -6.20 17.62 1.50
C ILE A 340 -6.83 18.97 1.82
N GLU A 341 -6.03 20.05 1.82
CA GLU A 341 -6.51 21.41 2.11
C GLU A 341 -7.55 21.90 1.09
N ASP A 342 -7.49 21.45 -0.15
CA ASP A 342 -8.42 21.83 -1.21
C ASP A 342 -9.78 21.12 -1.15
N MET A 343 -9.94 20.08 -0.32
CA MET A 343 -11.17 19.26 -0.25
C MET A 343 -12.40 20.05 0.22
N ILE A 344 -13.46 20.13 -0.57
CA ILE A 344 -14.70 20.85 -0.22
C ILE A 344 -15.85 19.87 -0.01
N ALA A 345 -16.63 20.09 1.06
CA ALA A 345 -17.84 19.33 1.36
C ALA A 345 -19.02 19.72 0.43
N ASN A 346 -19.36 18.88 -0.55
CA ASN A 346 -20.49 19.04 -1.44
C ASN A 346 -20.85 17.72 -2.17
N GLY A 347 -22.15 17.45 -2.34
CA GLY A 347 -22.67 16.29 -3.07
C GLY A 347 -23.24 15.22 -2.13
N THR A 348 -23.59 14.06 -2.70
CA THR A 348 -24.20 12.93 -1.99
C THR A 348 -23.19 11.79 -1.81
N THR A 349 -23.42 10.89 -0.86
CA THR A 349 -22.41 9.91 -0.42
C THR A 349 -22.45 8.61 -1.22
N ASN A 350 -21.39 8.36 -2.01
CA ASN A 350 -21.21 7.13 -2.77
C ASN A 350 -19.91 6.45 -2.34
N ILE A 351 -19.94 5.72 -1.21
CA ILE A 351 -18.77 5.01 -0.68
C ILE A 351 -18.20 3.98 -1.68
N PRO A 352 -19.01 3.17 -2.41
CA PRO A 352 -18.42 2.13 -3.26
C PRO A 352 -17.56 2.70 -4.38
N ILE A 353 -17.92 3.86 -4.96
CA ILE A 353 -17.07 4.49 -5.98
C ILE A 353 -15.74 4.95 -5.37
N GLY A 354 -15.76 5.51 -4.15
CA GLY A 354 -14.53 5.91 -3.44
C GLY A 354 -13.59 4.74 -3.22
N VAL A 355 -14.08 3.63 -2.65
CA VAL A 355 -13.27 2.43 -2.37
C VAL A 355 -12.71 1.83 -3.67
N SER A 356 -13.53 1.72 -4.70
CA SER A 356 -13.12 1.14 -5.98
C SER A 356 -12.05 2.00 -6.68
N TRP A 357 -12.12 3.32 -6.55
CA TRP A 357 -11.06 4.22 -7.02
C TRP A 357 -9.82 4.21 -6.14
N GLY A 358 -9.97 3.96 -4.83
CA GLY A 358 -8.83 3.68 -3.95
C GLY A 358 -8.01 2.48 -4.44
N VAL A 359 -8.68 1.40 -4.85
CA VAL A 359 -7.99 0.24 -5.44
C VAL A 359 -7.25 0.64 -6.73
N ARG A 360 -7.88 1.43 -7.60
CA ARG A 360 -7.28 1.89 -8.87
C ARG A 360 -6.06 2.78 -8.68
N VAL A 361 -6.04 3.61 -7.64
CA VAL A 361 -4.86 4.43 -7.30
C VAL A 361 -3.71 3.57 -6.76
N LEU A 362 -4.01 2.48 -6.07
CA LEU A 362 -3.01 1.52 -5.57
C LEU A 362 -2.55 0.51 -6.64
N SER A 363 -3.26 0.43 -7.76
CA SER A 363 -2.96 -0.48 -8.86
C SER A 363 -1.85 0.06 -9.76
N PRO A 364 -1.09 -0.80 -10.47
CA PRO A 364 -0.23 -0.36 -11.57
C PRO A 364 -1.00 -0.01 -12.86
N GLY A 365 -2.30 -0.30 -12.91
CA GLY A 365 -3.16 -0.13 -14.07
C GLY A 365 -3.54 1.32 -14.36
N MET A 366 -4.07 1.57 -15.56
CA MET A 366 -4.62 2.89 -15.88
C MET A 366 -5.88 3.17 -15.04
N PRO A 367 -6.11 4.43 -14.62
CA PRO A 367 -5.44 5.64 -15.13
C PRO A 367 -4.25 6.14 -14.30
N PHE A 368 -3.99 5.57 -13.13
CA PHE A 368 -2.91 5.96 -12.22
C PHE A 368 -1.91 4.82 -12.12
N THR A 369 -0.80 4.91 -12.86
CA THR A 369 0.17 3.81 -13.01
C THR A 369 1.32 3.89 -12.01
N GLU A 370 1.20 4.74 -10.98
CA GLU A 370 2.27 4.99 -10.01
C GLU A 370 2.42 3.86 -8.97
N GLY A 371 1.39 3.03 -8.80
CA GLY A 371 1.40 1.89 -7.90
C GLY A 371 2.20 0.70 -8.45
N VAL A 372 2.80 -0.09 -7.58
CA VAL A 372 3.44 -1.36 -7.97
C VAL A 372 2.43 -2.51 -8.08
N GLY A 373 2.83 -3.68 -8.60
CA GLY A 373 1.97 -4.87 -8.65
C GLY A 373 1.45 -5.30 -7.28
N PHE A 374 0.30 -5.99 -7.23
CA PHE A 374 -0.28 -6.52 -5.99
C PHE A 374 0.46 -7.77 -5.48
N ASP A 375 1.26 -8.41 -6.33
CA ASP A 375 2.11 -9.56 -6.05
C ASP A 375 3.52 -9.19 -5.56
N GLU A 376 3.81 -7.89 -5.40
CA GLU A 376 5.10 -7.39 -4.91
C GLU A 376 5.21 -7.52 -3.39
N ASP A 377 5.93 -8.55 -2.93
CA ASP A 377 6.07 -8.88 -1.51
C ASP A 377 6.77 -7.79 -0.67
N ASP A 378 7.57 -6.92 -1.29
CA ASP A 378 8.33 -5.87 -0.59
C ASP A 378 7.54 -4.58 -0.35
N THR A 379 6.30 -4.48 -0.86
CA THR A 379 5.45 -3.29 -0.72
C THR A 379 4.17 -3.60 0.04
N ILE A 380 3.95 -2.89 1.13
CA ILE A 380 2.69 -2.89 1.87
C ILE A 380 1.73 -1.94 1.15
N LYS A 381 0.54 -2.44 0.79
CA LYS A 381 -0.55 -1.62 0.25
C LYS A 381 -1.63 -1.42 1.31
N ALA A 382 -1.96 -0.16 1.59
CA ALA A 382 -2.96 0.20 2.59
C ALA A 382 -3.98 1.20 2.05
N MET A 383 -5.20 1.10 2.56
CA MET A 383 -6.31 2.00 2.24
C MET A 383 -6.96 2.49 3.52
N VAL A 384 -7.16 3.80 3.66
CA VAL A 384 -7.91 4.40 4.76
C VAL A 384 -9.20 4.96 4.19
N VAL A 385 -10.34 4.35 4.52
CA VAL A 385 -11.66 4.78 4.07
C VAL A 385 -12.35 5.53 5.20
N LEU A 386 -12.79 6.75 4.94
CA LEU A 386 -13.55 7.55 5.90
C LEU A 386 -14.87 8.00 5.32
N THR A 387 -15.94 7.92 6.13
CA THR A 387 -17.24 8.50 5.83
C THR A 387 -17.89 9.10 7.09
N ASP A 388 -18.73 10.13 6.90
CA ASP A 388 -19.51 10.76 7.98
C ASP A 388 -21.01 10.48 7.89
N GLY A 389 -21.42 9.63 6.95
CA GLY A 389 -22.83 9.39 6.65
C GLY A 389 -23.08 8.01 6.05
N GLU A 390 -24.35 7.75 5.81
CA GLU A 390 -24.78 6.55 5.09
C GLU A 390 -24.58 6.76 3.58
N ASN A 391 -24.49 5.68 2.81
CA ASN A 391 -24.63 5.78 1.36
C ASN A 391 -25.95 6.46 1.00
N TYR A 392 -25.90 7.42 0.10
CA TYR A 392 -27.06 8.21 -0.26
C TYR A 392 -26.94 8.72 -1.69
N LEU A 393 -27.98 8.45 -2.48
CA LEU A 393 -28.26 9.11 -3.75
C LEU A 393 -29.71 9.58 -3.68
N ASP A 394 -29.97 10.83 -4.09
CA ASP A 394 -31.31 11.40 -3.99
C ASP A 394 -32.33 10.66 -4.87
N GLY A 395 -33.23 9.88 -4.28
CA GLY A 395 -34.41 9.36 -4.96
C GLY A 395 -35.36 10.49 -5.35
N ARG A 396 -35.97 10.39 -6.53
CA ARG A 396 -36.87 11.42 -7.07
C ARG A 396 -38.18 10.81 -7.55
N ASN A 397 -39.28 11.46 -7.18
CA ASN A 397 -40.60 11.12 -7.70
C ASN A 397 -40.83 11.74 -9.10
N ASN A 398 -39.98 11.38 -10.06
CA ASN A 398 -40.04 11.80 -11.44
C ASN A 398 -39.58 10.63 -12.35
N PRO A 399 -39.66 10.74 -13.69
CA PRO A 399 -39.23 9.70 -14.61
C PRO A 399 -37.73 9.34 -14.58
N ASN A 400 -36.87 10.10 -13.89
CA ASN A 400 -35.45 9.81 -13.71
C ASN A 400 -35.17 8.89 -12.51
N TYR A 401 -36.13 8.80 -11.59
CA TYR A 401 -36.11 7.99 -10.36
C TYR A 401 -35.10 8.44 -9.31
N SER A 402 -34.08 9.20 -9.72
CA SER A 402 -33.10 9.83 -8.84
C SER A 402 -32.55 11.11 -9.48
N ASN A 403 -31.75 11.85 -8.72
CA ASN A 403 -30.74 12.74 -9.29
C ASN A 403 -29.66 11.92 -10.03
N TYR A 404 -28.94 12.58 -10.95
CA TYR A 404 -27.85 11.94 -11.70
C TYR A 404 -26.60 11.76 -10.82
N SER A 405 -25.96 10.59 -10.85
CA SER A 405 -24.75 10.31 -10.06
C SER A 405 -23.70 9.56 -10.87
N GLY A 406 -22.62 9.10 -10.24
CA GLY A 406 -21.64 8.22 -10.89
C GLY A 406 -22.26 6.96 -11.50
N TYR A 407 -23.39 6.47 -10.98
CA TYR A 407 -24.15 5.34 -11.56
C TYR A 407 -25.25 5.79 -12.54
N GLY A 408 -25.28 7.05 -12.96
CA GLY A 408 -26.33 7.60 -13.81
C GLY A 408 -27.66 7.79 -13.08
N PHE A 409 -28.78 7.69 -13.80
CA PHE A 409 -30.12 7.73 -13.20
C PHE A 409 -30.53 6.34 -12.70
N MET A 410 -31.21 6.26 -11.55
CA MET A 410 -31.68 4.97 -11.01
C MET A 410 -32.70 4.26 -11.90
N ARG A 411 -33.35 4.96 -12.85
CA ARG A 411 -34.20 4.31 -13.85
C ARG A 411 -33.41 3.41 -14.80
N ASP A 412 -32.12 3.69 -14.99
CA ASP A 412 -31.30 3.05 -16.02
C ASP A 412 -30.79 1.68 -15.55
N GLY A 413 -30.85 1.40 -14.25
CA GLY A 413 -30.57 0.08 -13.70
C GLY A 413 -29.09 -0.24 -13.50
N ARG A 414 -28.19 0.74 -13.64
CA ARG A 414 -26.73 0.54 -13.57
C ARG A 414 -26.20 0.10 -12.20
N LEU A 415 -26.96 0.36 -11.13
CA LEU A 415 -26.69 -0.17 -9.78
C LEU A 415 -27.24 -1.60 -9.58
N GLY A 416 -27.77 -2.24 -10.63
CA GLY A 416 -28.43 -3.55 -10.55
C GLY A 416 -29.89 -3.50 -10.07
N ILE A 417 -30.40 -2.30 -9.77
CA ILE A 417 -31.78 -2.07 -9.33
C ILE A 417 -32.42 -0.88 -10.07
N GLN A 418 -33.75 -0.85 -10.13
CA GLN A 418 -34.51 0.32 -10.57
C GLN A 418 -35.52 0.71 -9.48
N SER A 419 -35.21 1.76 -8.73
CA SER A 419 -36.06 2.22 -7.63
C SER A 419 -35.97 3.73 -7.42
N ARG A 420 -37.04 4.29 -6.84
CA ARG A 420 -37.09 5.68 -6.35
C ARG A 420 -36.93 5.77 -4.83
N SER A 421 -36.91 4.62 -4.15
CA SER A 421 -36.87 4.54 -2.70
C SER A 421 -35.43 4.71 -2.23
N ASP A 422 -35.18 5.76 -1.46
CA ASP A 422 -33.86 6.02 -0.86
C ASP A 422 -33.34 4.81 -0.08
N ASN A 423 -34.21 4.10 0.64
CA ASN A 423 -33.82 2.88 1.37
C ASN A 423 -33.38 1.74 0.44
N THR A 424 -34.05 1.56 -0.69
CA THR A 424 -33.68 0.50 -1.66
C THR A 424 -32.37 0.86 -2.36
N ILE A 425 -32.20 2.14 -2.71
CA ILE A 425 -30.98 2.65 -3.34
C ILE A 425 -29.80 2.56 -2.38
N ARG A 426 -29.98 2.98 -1.12
CA ARG A 426 -28.96 2.88 -0.08
C ARG A 426 -28.53 1.44 0.14
N ASN A 427 -29.47 0.51 0.32
CA ASN A 427 -29.11 -0.90 0.50
C ASN A 427 -28.31 -1.46 -0.70
N ALA A 428 -28.68 -1.10 -1.94
CA ALA A 428 -27.90 -1.51 -3.11
C ALA A 428 -26.49 -0.89 -3.14
N LEU A 429 -26.32 0.35 -2.68
CA LEU A 429 -25.00 0.97 -2.52
C LEU A 429 -24.20 0.30 -1.39
N ASP A 430 -24.85 -0.05 -0.28
CA ASP A 430 -24.24 -0.77 0.85
C ASP A 430 -23.70 -2.14 0.37
N ASP A 431 -24.50 -2.88 -0.41
CA ASP A 431 -24.08 -4.14 -1.04
C ASP A 431 -22.88 -3.94 -1.99
N ARG A 432 -22.85 -2.83 -2.75
CA ARG A 432 -21.68 -2.49 -3.58
C ARG A 432 -20.47 -2.08 -2.74
N THR A 433 -20.66 -1.40 -1.61
CA THR A 433 -19.56 -1.04 -0.70
C THR A 433 -18.90 -2.30 -0.17
N GLU A 434 -19.71 -3.26 0.31
CA GLU A 434 -19.21 -4.54 0.80
C GLU A 434 -18.42 -5.26 -0.29
N ALA A 435 -18.96 -5.37 -1.50
CA ALA A 435 -18.26 -5.97 -2.64
C ALA A 435 -16.93 -5.25 -2.97
N ALA A 436 -16.90 -3.91 -2.91
CA ALA A 436 -15.68 -3.14 -3.14
C ALA A 436 -14.61 -3.40 -2.07
N CYS A 437 -15.01 -3.49 -0.81
CA CYS A 437 -14.10 -3.78 0.29
C CYS A 437 -13.60 -5.24 0.24
N GLU A 438 -14.47 -6.19 -0.09
CA GLU A 438 -14.08 -7.59 -0.32
C GLU A 438 -13.07 -7.73 -1.46
N TYR A 439 -13.30 -7.03 -2.58
CA TYR A 439 -12.36 -7.00 -3.69
C TYR A 439 -11.01 -6.42 -3.27
N ALA A 440 -10.99 -5.27 -2.57
CA ALA A 440 -9.76 -4.67 -2.04
C ALA A 440 -9.00 -5.65 -1.11
N LYS A 441 -9.71 -6.31 -0.19
CA LYS A 441 -9.14 -7.32 0.72
C LYS A 441 -8.57 -8.52 -0.05
N SER A 442 -9.23 -8.95 -1.13
CA SER A 442 -8.78 -10.07 -1.96
C SER A 442 -7.45 -9.81 -2.68
N LEU A 443 -7.13 -8.54 -2.93
CA LEU A 443 -5.86 -8.08 -3.50
C LEU A 443 -4.75 -7.92 -2.44
N GLY A 444 -5.02 -8.27 -1.18
CA GLY A 444 -4.05 -8.11 -0.08
C GLY A 444 -3.93 -6.68 0.45
N ILE A 445 -4.83 -5.77 0.04
CA ILE A 445 -4.83 -4.39 0.57
C ILE A 445 -5.30 -4.41 2.03
N ARG A 446 -4.52 -3.76 2.89
CA ARG A 446 -4.90 -3.53 4.29
C ARG A 446 -5.85 -2.34 4.38
N VAL A 447 -7.13 -2.62 4.60
CA VAL A 447 -8.22 -1.63 4.66
C VAL A 447 -8.48 -1.24 6.12
N TYR A 448 -8.29 0.05 6.42
CA TYR A 448 -8.71 0.73 7.62
C TYR A 448 -9.99 1.51 7.33
N THR A 449 -10.92 1.54 8.27
CA THR A 449 -12.17 2.26 8.11
C THR A 449 -12.45 3.18 9.29
N ILE A 450 -13.01 4.36 9.00
CA ILE A 450 -13.34 5.36 10.00
C ILE A 450 -14.76 5.85 9.76
N THR A 451 -15.60 5.81 10.79
CA THR A 451 -16.89 6.51 10.79
C THR A 451 -16.77 7.79 11.61
N PHE A 452 -17.18 8.93 11.04
CA PHE A 452 -17.08 10.21 11.72
C PHE A 452 -18.46 10.80 12.04
N GLN A 453 -18.80 10.85 13.33
CA GLN A 453 -20.10 11.34 13.83
C GLN A 453 -21.32 10.63 13.18
N VAL A 454 -21.18 9.35 12.85
CA VAL A 454 -22.24 8.52 12.26
C VAL A 454 -23.15 7.98 13.36
N SER A 455 -24.46 8.22 13.25
CA SER A 455 -25.46 7.70 14.20
C SER A 455 -26.01 6.31 13.80
N SER A 456 -26.05 6.02 12.50
CA SER A 456 -26.58 4.78 11.94
C SER A 456 -25.76 3.56 12.40
N SER A 457 -26.41 2.57 13.02
CA SER A 457 -25.73 1.32 13.40
C SER A 457 -25.37 0.49 12.18
N SER A 458 -26.24 0.41 11.18
CA SER A 458 -25.97 -0.36 9.95
C SER A 458 -24.77 0.18 9.19
N THR A 459 -24.61 1.51 9.13
CA THR A 459 -23.42 2.11 8.50
C THR A 459 -22.15 1.79 9.28
N ARG A 460 -22.21 1.83 10.63
CA ARG A 460 -21.07 1.43 11.49
C ARG A 460 -20.75 -0.06 11.40
N ASP A 461 -21.76 -0.91 11.24
CA ASP A 461 -21.58 -2.35 10.99
C ASP A 461 -20.91 -2.57 9.63
N MET A 462 -21.44 -1.99 8.55
CA MET A 462 -20.88 -2.06 7.20
C MET A 462 -19.42 -1.57 7.15
N MET A 463 -19.11 -0.42 7.73
CA MET A 463 -17.74 0.10 7.73
C MET A 463 -16.80 -0.79 8.56
N ARG A 464 -17.27 -1.40 9.64
CA ARG A 464 -16.48 -2.37 10.41
C ARG A 464 -16.20 -3.65 9.61
N ASP A 465 -17.16 -4.14 8.86
CA ASP A 465 -17.01 -5.36 8.04
C ASP A 465 -16.17 -5.10 6.76
N CYS A 466 -16.17 -3.85 6.27
CA CYS A 466 -15.30 -3.39 5.20
C CYS A 466 -13.81 -3.42 5.59
N ALA A 467 -13.46 -3.18 6.86
CA ALA A 467 -12.08 -3.25 7.33
C ALA A 467 -11.47 -4.65 7.16
N THR A 468 -10.16 -4.75 6.93
CA THR A 468 -9.47 -6.07 6.81
C THR A 468 -9.60 -6.88 8.10
N HIS A 469 -9.65 -6.23 9.25
CA HIS A 469 -9.94 -6.84 10.54
C HIS A 469 -10.76 -5.87 11.39
N PRO A 470 -11.68 -6.31 12.25
CA PRO A 470 -12.50 -5.42 13.08
C PRO A 470 -11.72 -4.45 13.98
N SER A 471 -10.45 -4.75 14.27
CA SER A 471 -9.55 -3.85 15.03
C SER A 471 -9.01 -2.68 14.21
N LEU A 472 -9.20 -2.68 12.88
CA LEU A 472 -8.80 -1.61 11.96
C LEU A 472 -9.96 -0.67 11.64
N TYR A 473 -11.10 -0.87 12.32
CA TYR A 473 -12.24 0.01 12.30
C TYR A 473 -12.21 0.97 13.49
N TYR A 474 -12.46 2.25 13.23
CA TYR A 474 -12.45 3.30 14.23
C TYR A 474 -13.77 4.10 14.20
N ASP A 475 -14.54 4.02 15.27
CA ASP A 475 -15.72 4.87 15.47
C ASP A 475 -15.30 6.21 16.10
N SER A 476 -15.46 7.30 15.36
CA SER A 476 -15.01 8.64 15.73
C SER A 476 -16.20 9.57 15.98
N PRO A 477 -16.79 9.59 17.20
CA PRO A 477 -17.94 10.44 17.51
C PRO A 477 -17.59 11.92 17.72
N SER A 478 -16.31 12.29 17.68
CA SER A 478 -15.82 13.65 17.90
C SER A 478 -14.52 13.92 17.15
N ASP A 479 -14.16 15.19 17.00
CA ASP A 479 -12.94 15.63 16.31
C ASP A 479 -11.68 15.09 17.00
N THR A 480 -11.68 15.01 18.33
CA THR A 480 -10.58 14.41 19.10
C THR A 480 -10.48 12.91 18.82
N ALA A 481 -11.61 12.19 18.77
CA ALA A 481 -11.60 10.76 18.46
C ALA A 481 -11.12 10.50 17.03
N LEU A 482 -11.52 11.36 16.09
CA LEU A 482 -11.05 11.32 14.70
C LEU A 482 -9.53 11.46 14.62
N ARG A 483 -8.99 12.48 15.30
CA ARG A 483 -7.55 12.69 15.36
C ARG A 483 -6.82 11.47 15.95
N SER A 484 -7.32 10.92 17.05
CA SER A 484 -6.75 9.70 17.66
C SER A 484 -6.83 8.48 16.73
N ALA A 485 -7.87 8.36 15.91
CA ALA A 485 -7.95 7.29 14.91
C ALA A 485 -6.81 7.40 13.87
N PHE A 486 -6.59 8.58 13.31
CA PHE A 486 -5.50 8.81 12.37
C PHE A 486 -4.11 8.62 13.00
N GLU A 487 -3.90 9.03 14.27
CA GLU A 487 -2.67 8.76 15.01
C GLU A 487 -2.41 7.25 15.19
N MET A 488 -3.45 6.49 15.56
CA MET A 488 -3.35 5.03 15.71
C MET A 488 -3.05 4.34 14.37
N ILE A 489 -3.70 4.75 13.28
CA ILE A 489 -3.45 4.23 11.93
C ILE A 489 -2.02 4.51 11.50
N ALA A 490 -1.54 5.74 11.69
CA ALA A 490 -0.18 6.12 11.34
C ALA A 490 0.86 5.31 12.14
N GLY A 491 0.60 5.05 13.43
CA GLY A 491 1.44 4.20 14.26
C GLY A 491 1.46 2.73 13.80
N ASP A 492 0.32 2.16 13.45
CA ASP A 492 0.23 0.79 12.91
C ASP A 492 0.97 0.66 11.57
N LEU A 493 0.75 1.60 10.65
CA LEU A 493 1.44 1.63 9.36
C LEU A 493 2.95 1.81 9.51
N THR A 494 3.40 2.66 10.45
CA THR A 494 4.82 2.81 10.75
C THR A 494 5.41 1.50 11.27
N ASN A 495 4.76 0.85 12.24
CA ASN A 495 5.23 -0.42 12.79
C ASN A 495 5.27 -1.55 11.74
N LEU A 496 4.29 -1.60 10.84
CA LEU A 496 4.26 -2.59 9.76
C LEU A 496 5.48 -2.46 8.84
N ARG A 497 5.96 -1.24 8.58
CA ARG A 497 7.17 -1.01 7.77
C ARG A 497 8.46 -1.46 8.47
N LEU A 498 8.46 -1.53 9.81
CA LEU A 498 9.64 -1.86 10.62
C LEU A 498 9.71 -3.34 11.02
N SER A 499 8.63 -4.10 10.86
CA SER A 499 8.49 -5.45 11.43
C SER A 499 8.61 -6.60 10.43
N ARG A 500 8.97 -6.30 9.17
CA ARG A 500 9.06 -7.29 8.11
C ARG A 500 10.49 -7.71 7.81
#